data_AF-A0A453PHY5-F1
#
_entry.id   AF-A0A453PHY5-F1
#
_cell.length_a   1.000
_cell.length_b   1.000
_cell.length_c   1.000
_cell.angle_alpha   90.00
_cell.angle_beta   90.00
_cell.angle_gamma   90.00
#
_symmetry.space_group_name_H-M   'P 1'
#
loop_
_entity.id
_entity.type
_entity.pdbx_description
1 polymer ?
#
loop_
_entity_poly.entity_id
_entity_poly.type
_entity_poly.pdbx_seq_one_letter_code
_entity_poly.pdbx_strand_id
1 'polypeptide(L)' 'DSTPCRDRKAYVFWDAYHTSDAANRVIADRLWASMTTASAPAPAPAARAGAKGTKCVRGSLTRGL' A
#
# COMPACT_ATOMS: atom_id res chain seq x y z
N ASP A 1 -5.81 37.58 24.27
CA ASP A 1 -5.32 36.23 24.57
C ASP A 1 -6.03 35.18 23.74
N SER A 2 -5.26 34.35 23.04
CA SER A 2 -5.74 33.16 22.33
C SER A 2 -5.66 31.96 23.28
N THR A 3 -6.82 31.51 23.78
CA THR A 3 -6.88 30.25 24.54
C THR A 3 -6.84 29.08 23.56
N PRO A 4 -5.87 28.17 23.65
CA PRO A 4 -5.83 27.00 22.77
C PRO A 4 -7.05 26.10 23.00
N CYS A 5 -7.55 25.46 21.93
CA CYS A 5 -8.66 24.51 22.00
C CYS A 5 -8.38 23.39 23.02
N ARG A 6 -9.42 22.91 23.73
CA ARG A 6 -9.30 21.85 24.76
C ARG A 6 -8.74 20.55 24.19
N ASP A 7 -9.12 20.19 22.96
CA ASP A 7 -8.60 19.03 22.25
C ASP A 7 -7.88 19.47 20.98
N ARG A 8 -6.55 19.41 21.00
CA ARG A 8 -5.69 19.78 19.86
C ARG A 8 -5.62 18.68 18.79
N LYS A 9 -6.22 17.52 19.04
CA LYS A 9 -6.27 16.41 18.07
C LYS A 9 -7.51 16.46 17.17
N ALA A 10 -8.53 17.23 17.55
CA ALA A 10 -9.79 17.34 16.81
C ALA A 10 -9.69 18.18 15.53
N TYR A 11 -8.56 18.85 15.30
CA TYR A 11 -8.39 19.80 14.19
C TYR A 11 -7.22 19.41 13.30
N VAL A 12 -7.38 19.62 11.99
CA VAL A 12 -6.33 19.37 10.98
C VAL A 12 -5.27 20.47 11.00
N PHE A 13 -5.66 21.71 11.31
CA PHE A 13 -4.78 22.87 11.30
C PHE A 13 -4.65 23.52 12.68
N TRP A 14 -3.47 24.08 12.96
CA TRP A 14 -3.17 24.88 14.15
C TRP A 14 -3.54 26.37 13.95
N ASP A 15 -3.43 26.86 12.71
CA ASP A 15 -3.85 28.19 12.26
C ASP A 15 -4.32 28.13 10.79
N ALA A 16 -4.35 29.25 10.07
CA ALA A 16 -4.79 29.28 8.67
C ALA A 16 -3.82 28.58 7.68
N TYR A 17 -2.60 28.24 8.09
CA TYR A 17 -1.52 27.78 7.22
C TYR A 17 -0.83 26.50 7.69
N HIS A 18 -0.71 26.28 9.00
CA HIS A 18 0.08 25.18 9.57
C HIS A 18 -0.77 23.99 9.99
N THR A 19 -0.28 22.78 9.70
CA THR A 19 -0.89 21.52 10.17
C THR A 19 -0.75 21.35 11.67
N SER A 20 -1.73 20.69 12.29
CA SER A 20 -1.68 20.32 13.70
C SER A 20 -0.72 19.15 13.96
N ASP A 21 -0.32 18.95 15.21
CA ASP A 21 0.48 17.79 15.62
C ASP A 21 -0.20 16.46 15.23
N ALA A 22 -1.52 16.38 15.40
CA ALA A 22 -2.29 15.20 15.04
C ALA A 22 -2.25 14.91 13.54
N ALA A 23 -2.38 15.94 12.70
CA ALA A 23 -2.26 15.80 11.25
C ALA A 23 -0.83 15.39 10.85
N ASN A 24 0.20 15.97 11.48
CA ASN A 24 1.59 15.63 11.22
C ASN A 24 1.90 14.15 11.51
N ARG A 25 1.34 13.57 12.59
CA ARG A 25 1.51 12.12 12.86
C ARG A 25 0.93 11.25 11.76
N VAL A 26 -0.30 11.55 11.30
CA VAL A 26 -0.92 10.78 10.20
C VAL A 26 -0.10 10.87 8.91
N ILE A 27 0.45 12.05 8.61
CA ILE A 27 1.32 12.23 7.44
C ILE A 27 2.59 11.40 7.61
N ALA A 28 3.26 11.48 8.76
CA ALA A 28 4.47 10.73 9.04
C ALA A 28 4.24 9.20 8.94
N ASP A 29 3.17 8.69 9.53
CA ASP A 29 2.83 7.27 9.50
C ASP A 29 2.64 6.76 8.07
N ARG A 30 1.93 7.52 7.23
CA ARG A 30 1.71 7.16 5.82
C ARG A 30 2.99 7.17 5.01
N LEU A 31 3.83 8.20 5.19
CA LEU A 31 5.12 8.30 4.51
C LEU A 31 6.06 7.19 4.97
N TRP A 32 6.08 6.86 6.25
CA TRP A 32 6.90 5.79 6.78
C TRP A 32 6.44 4.41 6.29
N ALA A 33 5.14 4.15 6.30
CA ALA A 33 4.56 2.91 5.77
C ALA A 33 4.86 2.73 4.27
N SER A 34 4.78 3.80 3.49
CA SER A 34 5.10 3.74 2.06
C SER A 34 6.60 3.51 1.83
N MET A 35 7.48 4.20 2.55
CA MET A 35 8.93 4.01 2.46
C MET A 35 9.36 2.59 2.86
N THR A 36 8.80 2.04 3.94
CA THR A 36 9.14 0.69 4.41
C THR A 36 8.57 -0.41 3.52
N THR A 37 7.39 -0.19 2.92
CA THR A 37 6.83 -1.12 1.92
C THR A 37 7.63 -1.07 0.62
N ALA A 38 8.06 0.11 0.17
CA ALA A 38 8.88 0.27 -1.03
C ALA A 38 10.31 -0.28 -0.88
N SER A 39 10.85 -0.25 0.34
CA SER A 39 12.17 -0.79 0.69
C SER A 39 12.13 -2.29 1.03
N ALA A 40 10.95 -2.90 1.10
CA ALA A 40 10.85 -4.34 1.29
C ALA A 40 11.47 -5.04 0.07
N PRO A 41 12.43 -5.97 0.26
CA PRO A 41 12.95 -6.76 -0.84
C PRO A 41 11.76 -7.46 -1.50
N ALA A 42 11.67 -7.37 -2.83
CA ALA A 42 10.64 -8.07 -3.59
C ALA A 42 10.61 -9.53 -3.09
N PRO A 43 9.42 -10.10 -2.79
CA PRO A 43 9.34 -11.49 -2.40
C PRO A 43 10.09 -12.29 -3.47
N ALA A 44 11.08 -13.08 -3.04
CA ALA A 44 11.85 -13.93 -3.95
C ALA A 44 10.84 -14.65 -4.85
N PRO A 45 11.04 -14.68 -6.19
CA PRO A 45 10.11 -15.36 -7.06
C PRO A 45 9.94 -16.76 -6.52
N ALA A 46 8.69 -17.13 -6.18
CA ALA A 46 8.37 -18.44 -5.65
C ALA A 46 9.06 -19.45 -6.57
N ALA A 47 10.07 -20.15 -6.06
CA ALA A 47 10.77 -21.17 -6.81
C ALA A 47 9.68 -22.05 -7.39
N ARG A 48 9.61 -22.13 -8.73
CA ARG A 48 8.60 -22.92 -9.43
C ARG A 48 8.75 -24.35 -8.92
N ALA A 49 7.96 -24.71 -7.92
CA ALA A 49 7.85 -26.07 -7.45
C ALA A 49 7.43 -26.89 -8.66
N GLY A 50 8.32 -27.81 -9.06
CA GLY A 50 8.24 -28.50 -10.33
C GLY A 50 6.84 -29.00 -10.63
N ALA A 51 6.23 -28.44 -11.67
CA ALA A 51 5.06 -29.01 -12.30
C ALA A 51 5.52 -30.31 -12.98
N LYS A 52 5.47 -31.42 -12.24
CA LYS A 52 5.53 -32.76 -12.84
C LYS A 52 4.41 -32.82 -13.88
N GLY A 53 4.80 -33.20 -15.09
CA GLY A 53 3.99 -33.08 -16.28
C GLY A 53 2.66 -33.84 -16.20
N THR A 54 1.61 -33.15 -16.57
CA THR A 54 0.42 -33.75 -17.18
C THR A 54 0.37 -33.27 -18.62
N LYS A 55 0.59 -34.18 -19.58
CA LYS A 55 0.34 -33.90 -21.00
C LYS A 55 -1.10 -33.43 -21.14
N CYS A 56 -1.29 -32.17 -21.51
CA CYS A 56 -2.58 -31.71 -22.03
C CYS A 56 -2.70 -32.29 -23.44
N VAL A 57 -3.57 -33.29 -23.61
CA VAL A 57 -3.86 -33.90 -24.91
C VAL A 57 -4.51 -32.84 -25.78
N ARG A 58 -3.86 -32.50 -26.89
CA ARG A 58 -4.32 -31.43 -27.80
C ARG A 58 -5.58 -31.92 -28.52
N GLY A 59 -6.74 -31.45 -28.12
CA GLY A 59 -8.00 -31.68 -28.81
C GLY A 59 -7.92 -31.16 -30.25
N SER A 60 -8.16 -32.05 -31.21
CA SER A 60 -8.38 -31.71 -32.62
C SER A 60 -9.77 -31.11 -32.76
N LEU A 61 -9.85 -29.83 -33.13
CA LEU A 61 -11.03 -29.26 -33.77
C LEU A 61 -10.57 -28.42 -34.95
N THR A 62 -10.50 -29.03 -36.13
CA THR A 62 -10.39 -28.30 -37.39
C THR A 62 -11.72 -27.60 -37.65
N ARG A 63 -11.63 -26.28 -37.85
CA ARG A 63 -12.70 -25.34 -38.19
C ARG A 63 -13.51 -25.79 -39.42
N GLY A 64 -14.80 -25.44 -39.39
CA GLY A 64 -15.72 -25.63 -40.50
C GLY A 64 -15.36 -24.82 -41.75
N LEU A 65 -15.80 -25.38 -42.88
CA LEU A 65 -16.61 -24.75 -43.93
C LEU A 65 -17.67 -25.78 -44.36
#